data_AF-A0A7C2NT59-F1
#
_entry.id   AF-A0A7C2NT59-F1
#
_cell.length_a   1.000
_cell.length_b   1.000
_cell.length_c   1.000
_cell.angle_alpha   90.00
_cell.angle_beta   90.00
_cell.angle_gamma   90.00
#
_symmetry.space_group_name_H-M   'P 1'
#
loop_
_entity.id
_entity.type
_entity.pdbx_description
1 polymer ?
#
loop_
_entity_poly.entity_id
_entity_poly.type
_entity_poly.pdbx_seq_one_letter_code
_entity_poly.pdbx_strand_id
1 'polypeptide(L)'
;RYAHQVGRYPPLVIVHGTPAQRLPDPYKRYLENAFREALRLKGTPVRVELRTTENPFAGRRNKLTPRQAKHRRRMLRFKHKK
;
A
#
# COMPACT_ATOMS: atom_id res chain seq x y z
N ARG A 1 1.15 8.43 -5.64
CA ARG A 1 1.44 8.43 -4.19
C ARG A 1 2.93 8.70 -4.06
N TYR A 2 3.37 9.53 -3.15
CA TYR A 2 4.58 10.35 -3.33
C TYR A 2 5.77 9.77 -2.58
N ALA A 3 6.98 10.16 -2.99
CA ALA A 3 8.20 9.91 -2.25
C ALA A 3 8.85 11.24 -1.91
N HIS A 4 9.42 11.35 -0.71
CA HIS A 4 10.13 12.56 -0.29
C HIS A 4 11.32 12.19 0.59
N GLN A 5 12.35 13.02 0.53
CA GLN A 5 13.52 12.89 1.37
C GLN A 5 13.24 13.53 2.73
N VAL A 6 13.56 12.81 3.80
CA VAL A 6 13.41 13.30 5.19
C VAL A 6 14.77 13.59 5.83
N GLY A 7 15.77 12.74 5.55
CA GLY A 7 17.12 12.87 6.10
C GLY A 7 18.17 13.18 5.03
N ARG A 8 19.20 13.95 5.40
CA ARG A 8 20.31 14.31 4.49
C ARG A 8 21.53 13.40 4.62
N TYR A 9 21.85 12.92 5.83
CA TYR A 9 23.03 12.08 6.10
C TYR A 9 22.73 11.00 7.16
N PRO A 10 22.57 9.71 6.78
CA PRO A 10 22.43 9.21 5.41
C PRO A 10 21.08 9.60 4.78
N PRO A 11 20.98 9.72 3.44
CA PRO A 11 19.73 10.02 2.76
C PRO A 11 18.63 9.00 3.10
N LEU A 12 17.54 9.49 3.69
CA LEU A 12 16.35 8.68 4.01
C LEU A 12 15.21 9.12 3.11
N VAL A 13 14.71 8.19 2.31
CA VAL A 13 13.56 8.38 1.41
C VAL A 13 12.35 7.67 1.99
N ILE A 14 11.27 8.42 2.26
CA ILE A 14 9.99 7.84 2.65
C ILE A 14 9.11 7.72 1.41
N VAL A 15 8.69 6.50 1.11
CA VAL A 15 7.76 6.19 0.02
C VAL A 15 6.38 5.89 0.60
N HIS A 16 5.39 6.66 0.17
CA HIS A 16 4.00 6.48 0.60
C HIS A 16 3.25 5.57 -0.36
N GLY A 17 2.69 4.46 0.13
CA GLY A 17 1.98 3.43 -0.64
C GLY A 17 0.70 2.93 0.04
N THR A 18 -0.16 2.17 -0.65
CA THR A 18 -1.07 1.21 0.04
C THR A 18 -1.10 -0.05 -0.80
N PRO A 19 -0.87 -1.23 -0.20
CA PRO A 19 -0.32 -1.48 1.13
C PRO A 19 1.22 -1.51 1.07
N ALA A 20 1.89 -0.37 1.32
CA ALA A 20 3.36 -0.29 1.23
C ALA A 20 4.06 -1.20 2.24
N GLN A 21 3.48 -1.36 3.44
CA GLN A 21 4.01 -2.22 4.50
C GLN A 21 3.98 -3.72 4.18
N ARG A 22 3.23 -4.15 3.15
CA ARG A 22 3.19 -5.56 2.74
C ARG A 22 4.28 -5.92 1.74
N LEU A 23 5.08 -4.94 1.30
CA LEU A 23 6.15 -5.19 0.36
C LEU A 23 7.28 -5.97 1.06
N PRO A 24 7.76 -7.08 0.45
CA PRO A 24 8.87 -7.86 0.99
C PRO A 24 10.16 -7.04 1.11
N ASP A 25 11.02 -7.41 2.06
CA ASP A 25 12.32 -6.76 2.25
C ASP A 25 13.23 -6.76 0.99
N PRO A 26 13.23 -7.80 0.12
CA PRO A 26 13.94 -7.72 -1.16
C PRO A 26 13.51 -6.53 -2.03
N TYR A 27 12.22 -6.15 -2.00
CA TYR A 27 11.72 -5.02 -2.76
C TYR A 27 12.19 -3.68 -2.17
N LYS A 28 12.33 -3.58 -0.84
CA LYS A 28 12.96 -2.41 -0.20
C LYS A 28 14.41 -2.23 -0.67
N ARG A 29 15.19 -3.33 -0.70
CA ARG A 29 16.59 -3.30 -1.19
C ARG A 29 16.68 -2.90 -2.67
N TYR A 30 15.75 -3.39 -3.48
CA TYR A 30 15.64 -2.96 -4.87
C TYR A 30 15.43 -1.44 -4.98
N LEU A 31 14.51 -0.87 -4.20
CA LEU A 31 14.28 0.57 -4.19
C LEU A 31 15.49 1.36 -3.68
N GLU A 32 16.17 0.89 -2.63
CA GLU A 32 17.41 1.51 -2.13
C GLU A 32 18.48 1.59 -3.22
N ASN A 33 18.70 0.51 -3.96
CA ASN A 33 19.64 0.49 -5.08
C ASN A 33 19.19 1.38 -6.23
N ALA A 34 17.91 1.36 -6.58
CA ALA A 34 17.36 2.22 -7.63
C ALA A 34 17.56 3.71 -7.30
N PHE A 35 17.27 4.13 -6.06
CA PHE A 35 17.51 5.52 -5.64
C PHE A 35 19.01 5.86 -5.59
N ARG A 36 19.85 4.93 -5.12
CA ARG A 36 21.31 5.12 -5.08
C ARG A 36 21.88 5.35 -6.48
N GLU A 37 21.43 4.59 -7.48
CA GLU A 37 21.85 4.72 -8.88
C GLU A 37 21.30 5.99 -9.53
N ALA A 38 19.99 6.24 -9.39
CA ALA A 38 19.33 7.40 -9.99
C ALA A 38 19.88 8.74 -9.46
N LEU A 39 20.24 8.80 -8.17
CA LEU A 39 20.80 9.98 -7.53
C LEU A 39 22.34 10.03 -7.58
N ARG A 40 22.99 9.05 -8.22
CA ARG A 40 24.45 8.93 -8.34
C ARG A 40 25.19 9.00 -7.00
N LEU A 41 24.58 8.45 -5.95
CA LEU A 41 25.12 8.43 -4.60
C LEU A 41 26.16 7.32 -4.46
N LYS A 42 27.40 7.59 -4.89
CA LYS A 42 28.53 6.67 -4.71
C LYS A 42 29.05 6.77 -3.27
N GLY A 43 29.15 5.64 -2.57
CA GLY A 43 29.70 5.55 -1.21
C GLY A 43 28.78 6.03 -0.09
N THR A 44 27.59 6.57 -0.40
CA THR A 44 26.60 6.93 0.63
C THR A 44 25.45 5.92 0.64
N PRO A 45 25.19 5.24 1.76
CA PRO A 45 24.04 4.34 1.85
C PRO A 45 22.74 5.14 1.79
N VAL A 46 21.78 4.66 0.99
CA VAL A 46 20.41 5.21 0.93
C VAL A 46 19.51 4.30 1.75
N ARG A 47 18.67 4.89 2.61
CA ARG A 47 17.66 4.17 3.38
C ARG A 47 16.28 4.44 2.80
N VAL A 48 15.47 3.40 2.65
CA VAL A 48 14.09 3.53 2.18
C VAL A 48 13.11 3.03 3.25
N GLU A 49 12.18 3.88 3.65
CA GLU A 49 11.09 3.51 4.55
C GLU A 49 9.74 3.54 3.82
N LEU A 50 9.00 2.45 3.94
CA LEU A 50 7.68 2.30 3.32
C LEU A 50 6.60 2.67 4.33
N ARG A 51 5.94 3.80 4.11
CA ARG A 51 4.79 4.20 4.92
C ARG A 51 3.49 3.91 4.19
N THR A 52 2.59 3.21 4.87
CA THR A 52 1.23 3.07 4.38
C THR A 52 0.43 4.28 4.80
N THR A 53 -0.21 4.94 3.85
CA THR A 53 -1.25 5.91 4.20
C THR A 53 -2.44 5.15 4.76
N GLU A 54 -3.00 5.62 5.87
CA GLU A 54 -4.24 5.06 6.41
C GLU A 54 -5.34 5.10 5.33
N ASN A 55 -5.96 3.95 5.08
CA ASN A 55 -7.10 3.89 4.19
C ASN A 55 -8.33 4.35 4.99
N PRO A 56 -8.99 5.48 4.64
CA PRO A 56 -10.13 6.00 5.39
C PRO A 56 -11.36 5.07 5.38
N PHE A 57 -11.34 4.04 4.53
CA PHE A 57 -12.36 2.99 4.44
C PHE A 57 -11.95 1.69 5.14
N ALA A 58 -10.75 1.60 5.72
CA ALA A 58 -10.32 0.42 6.47
C ALA A 58 -11.28 0.18 7.65
N GLY A 59 -11.75 -1.06 7.79
CA GLY A 59 -12.70 -1.45 8.85
C GLY A 59 -14.15 -1.02 8.63
N ARG A 60 -14.48 -0.21 7.61
CA ARG A 60 -15.89 0.10 7.28
C ARG A 60 -16.56 -1.13 6.68
N ARG A 61 -17.45 -1.77 7.44
CA ARG A 61 -18.37 -2.78 6.87
C ARG A 61 -19.41 -2.05 6.01
N ASN A 62 -19.47 -2.40 4.72
CA ASN A 62 -20.51 -1.89 3.84
C ASN A 62 -21.88 -2.38 4.34
N LYS A 63 -22.63 -1.52 5.02
CA LYS A 63 -24.01 -1.82 5.44
C LYS A 63 -24.85 -1.85 4.17
N LEU A 64 -25.26 -3.04 3.74
CA LEU A 64 -26.14 -3.20 2.59
C LEU A 64 -27.40 -2.36 2.80
N THR A 65 -27.75 -1.55 1.81
CA THR A 65 -29.06 -0.89 1.79
C THR A 65 -30.18 -1.95 1.79
N PRO A 66 -31.40 -1.62 2.27
CA PRO A 66 -32.51 -2.58 2.28
C PRO A 66 -32.77 -3.24 0.92
N ARG A 67 -32.60 -2.48 -0.17
CA ARG A 67 -32.72 -2.96 -1.56
C ARG A 67 -31.64 -3.99 -1.91
N GLN A 68 -30.38 -3.71 -1.58
CA GLN A 68 -29.25 -4.61 -1.84
C GLN A 68 -29.36 -5.89 -1.01
N ALA A 69 -29.83 -5.80 0.25
CA ALA A 69 -30.08 -6.97 1.10
C ALA A 69 -31.19 -7.87 0.51
N LYS A 70 -32.29 -7.29 0.02
CA LYS A 70 -33.38 -8.02 -0.64
C LYS A 70 -32.90 -8.72 -1.92
N HIS A 71 -32.11 -8.02 -2.73
CA HIS A 71 -31.52 -8.59 -3.95
C HIS A 71 -30.58 -9.76 -3.64
N ARG A 72 -29.67 -9.60 -2.66
CA ARG A 72 -28.76 -10.67 -2.22
C ARG A 72 -29.53 -11.90 -1.70
N ARG A 73 -30.58 -11.70 -0.90
CA ARG A 73 -31.46 -12.79 -0.43
C ARG A 73 -32.13 -13.52 -1.59
N ARG A 74 -32.63 -12.79 -2.59
CA ARG A 74 -33.23 -13.38 -3.80
C ARG A 74 -32.22 -14.23 -4.57
N MET A 75 -31.02 -13.71 -4.79
CA MET A 75 -29.94 -14.44 -5.49
C MET A 75 -29.54 -15.73 -4.76
N LEU A 76 -29.37 -15.67 -3.44
CA LEU A 76 -29.04 -16.85 -2.63
C LEU A 76 -30.13 -17.93 -2.68
N ARG A 77 -31.41 -17.53 -2.67
CA ARG A 77 -32.55 -18.45 -2.79
C ARG A 77 -32.56 -19.22 -4.11
N PHE A 78 -32.18 -18.57 -5.21
CA PHE A 78 -32.07 -19.25 -6.51
C PHE A 78 -30.86 -20.19 -6.57
N LYS A 79 -29.75 -19.85 -5.89
CA LYS A 79 -28.55 -20.68 -5.88
C LYS A 79 -28.71 -22.01 -5.12
N HIS A 80 -29.57 -22.05 -4.11
CA HIS A 80 -29.86 -23.28 -3.32
C HIS A 80 -30.98 -24.15 -3.92
N LYS A 81 -31.62 -23.70 -5.02
CA LYS A 81 -32.69 -24.44 -5.70
C LYS A 81 -32.15 -25.26 -6.90
N LYS A 82 -30.83 -25.25 -7.11
CA LYS A 82 -30.08 -26.12 -8.02
C LYS A 82 -29.23 -27.05 -7.16
#